data_AF-A0A381ZDI3-F1
#
_entry.id   AF-A0A381ZDI3-F1
#
_cell.length_a   1.000
_cell.length_b   1.000
_cell.length_c   1.000
_cell.angle_alpha   90.00
_cell.angle_beta   90.00
_cell.angle_gamma   90.00
#
_symmetry.space_group_name_H-M   'P 1'
#
loop_
_entity.id
_entity.type
_entity.pdbx_description
1 polymer ?
#
loop_
_entity_poly.entity_id
_entity_poly.type
_entity_poly.pdbx_seq_one_letter_code
_entity_poly.pdbx_strand_id
1 'polypeptide(L)'
;MTNDLASDQAFLERAMELHGQVPLIDGHNDLPWRYRTIANRAISAMDISEHQPRLHTDILRLRQGGVGGQFWSVFVPTSLDSSQHVSATMEQIDLVYNMIQRYPETFQLALDAEQVETAFGHG
;
A
#
# COMPACT_ATOMS: atom_id res chain seq x y z
N MET A 1 -27.10 22.65 14.13
CA MET A 1 -26.32 21.46 13.71
C MET A 1 -26.13 21.39 12.18
N THR A 2 -26.22 22.51 11.44
CA THR A 2 -26.09 22.53 9.96
C THR A 2 -24.80 23.19 9.47
N ASN A 3 -24.02 23.81 10.36
CA ASN A 3 -22.79 24.54 10.02
C ASN A 3 -21.53 23.66 10.02
N ASP A 4 -21.66 22.39 10.44
CA ASP A 4 -20.55 21.44 10.65
C ASP A 4 -20.25 20.63 9.38
N LEU A 5 -21.30 20.16 8.69
CA LEU A 5 -21.16 19.36 7.47
C LEU A 5 -20.59 20.16 6.28
N ALA A 6 -20.92 21.44 6.19
CA ALA A 6 -20.39 22.32 5.15
C ALA A 6 -18.91 22.66 5.38
N SER A 7 -18.48 22.79 6.65
CA SER A 7 -17.06 22.94 6.99
C SER A 7 -16.30 21.64 6.79
N ASP A 8 -16.87 20.49 7.15
CA ASP A 8 -16.24 19.17 6.96
C ASP A 8 -15.98 18.89 5.48
N GLN A 9 -16.94 19.21 4.61
CA GLN A 9 -16.78 19.07 3.17
C GLN A 9 -15.68 19.99 2.63
N ALA A 10 -15.64 21.25 3.07
CA ALA A 10 -14.57 22.19 2.67
C ALA A 10 -13.19 21.74 3.16
N PHE A 11 -13.09 21.17 4.36
CA PHE A 11 -11.83 20.61 4.87
C PHE A 11 -11.40 19.37 4.10
N LEU A 12 -12.34 18.49 3.73
CA LEU A 12 -12.05 17.31 2.92
C LEU A 12 -11.55 17.72 1.53
N GLU A 13 -12.22 18.66 0.86
CA GLU A 13 -11.79 19.19 -0.44
C GLU A 13 -10.40 19.78 -0.36
N ARG A 14 -10.12 20.55 0.70
CA ARG A 14 -8.78 21.11 0.92
C ARG A 14 -7.72 20.03 1.17
N ALA A 15 -8.04 18.99 1.93
CA ALA A 15 -7.13 17.87 2.18
C ALA A 15 -6.83 17.10 0.87
N MET A 16 -7.85 16.85 0.05
CA MET A 16 -7.68 16.20 -1.26
C MET A 16 -6.84 17.05 -2.21
N GLU A 17 -7.04 18.37 -2.24
CA GLU A 17 -6.21 19.29 -3.03
C GLU A 17 -4.74 19.25 -2.59
N LEU A 18 -4.48 19.22 -1.27
CA LEU A 18 -3.13 19.10 -0.73
C LEU A 18 -2.50 17.76 -1.10
N HIS A 19 -3.21 16.63 -0.95
CA HIS A 19 -2.70 15.32 -1.34
C HIS A 19 -2.45 15.20 -2.86
N GLY A 20 -3.17 15.97 -3.69
CA GLY A 20 -2.88 16.07 -5.12
C GLY A 20 -1.57 16.80 -5.44
N GLN A 21 -1.04 17.61 -4.52
CA GLN A 21 0.23 18.34 -4.68
C GLN A 21 1.39 17.63 -3.99
N VAL A 22 1.12 17.05 -2.82
CA VAL A 22 2.07 16.31 -1.98
C VAL A 22 1.40 15.03 -1.53
N PRO A 23 1.53 13.94 -2.31
CA PRO A 23 0.92 12.66 -1.97
C PRO A 23 1.39 12.13 -0.62
N LEU A 24 0.48 11.45 0.09
CA LEU A 24 0.79 10.84 1.37
C LEU A 24 1.83 9.72 1.20
N ILE A 25 2.83 9.69 2.09
CA ILE A 25 3.74 8.57 2.28
C ILE A 25 3.36 7.86 3.57
N ASP A 26 2.81 6.66 3.46
CA ASP A 26 2.53 5.81 4.63
C ASP A 26 3.74 4.94 4.98
N GLY A 27 4.07 4.90 6.26
CA GLY A 27 5.28 4.23 6.77
C GLY A 27 5.14 2.74 7.04
N HIS A 28 3.93 2.15 7.00
CA HIS A 28 3.73 0.76 7.35
C HIS A 28 2.38 0.17 6.91
N ASN A 29 2.38 -0.71 5.91
CA ASN A 29 1.18 -1.44 5.48
C ASN A 29 1.43 -2.95 5.34
N ASP A 30 0.63 -3.74 6.05
CA ASP A 30 0.74 -5.21 6.15
C ASP A 30 0.01 -5.98 5.03
N LEU A 31 -0.34 -5.33 3.91
CA LEU A 31 -0.92 -6.04 2.76
C LEU A 31 -0.12 -7.30 2.33
N PRO A 32 1.23 -7.30 2.32
CA PRO A 32 2.01 -8.51 2.05
C PRO A 32 1.71 -9.66 3.02
N TRP A 33 1.48 -9.36 4.30
CA TRP A 33 1.10 -10.37 5.30
C TRP A 33 -0.30 -10.95 5.03
N ARG A 34 -1.23 -10.14 4.51
CA ARG A 34 -2.57 -10.60 4.11
C ARG A 34 -2.49 -11.58 2.93
N TYR A 35 -1.64 -11.33 1.94
CA TYR A 35 -1.38 -12.30 0.87
C TYR A 35 -0.82 -13.62 1.40
N ARG A 36 0.14 -13.57 2.34
CA ARG A 36 0.68 -14.80 2.94
C ARG A 36 -0.37 -15.62 3.69
N THR A 37 -1.20 -14.96 4.49
CA THR A 37 -2.14 -15.65 5.39
C THR A 37 -3.44 -16.08 4.73
N ILE A 38 -3.95 -15.33 3.75
CA ILE A 38 -5.27 -15.57 3.15
C ILE A 38 -5.16 -16.18 1.75
N ALA A 39 -4.09 -15.87 1.03
CA ALA A 39 -3.85 -16.33 -0.34
C ALA A 39 -2.68 -17.31 -0.46
N ASN A 40 -2.12 -17.79 0.66
CA ASN A 40 -0.94 -18.66 0.68
C ASN A 40 0.19 -18.13 -0.22
N ARG A 41 0.43 -16.81 -0.16
CA ARG A 41 1.44 -16.07 -0.97
C ARG A 41 1.13 -15.95 -2.46
N ALA A 42 0.01 -16.49 -2.94
CA ALA A 42 -0.37 -16.38 -4.35
C ALA A 42 -0.97 -15.00 -4.64
N ILE A 43 -0.18 -14.12 -5.27
CA ILE A 43 -0.66 -12.80 -5.75
C ILE A 43 -1.87 -12.95 -6.69
N SER A 44 -1.90 -14.00 -7.51
CA SER A 44 -3.01 -14.29 -8.44
C SER A 44 -4.33 -14.66 -7.76
N ALA A 45 -4.31 -15.06 -6.48
CA ALA A 45 -5.52 -15.47 -5.76
C ALA A 45 -6.28 -14.29 -5.14
N MET A 46 -5.75 -13.06 -5.21
CA MET A 46 -6.37 -11.86 -4.66
C MET A 46 -6.01 -10.64 -5.51
N ASP A 47 -6.99 -10.16 -6.27
CA ASP A 47 -6.79 -9.03 -7.18
C ASP A 47 -7.09 -7.68 -6.51
N ILE A 48 -6.04 -7.01 -6.04
CA ILE A 48 -6.17 -5.70 -5.37
C ILE A 48 -6.44 -4.53 -6.34
N SER A 49 -6.50 -4.78 -7.66
CA SER A 49 -7.04 -3.78 -8.60
C SER A 49 -8.55 -3.61 -8.46
N GLU A 50 -9.21 -4.64 -7.91
CA GLU A 50 -10.62 -4.62 -7.55
C GLU A 50 -10.80 -4.31 -6.06
N HIS A 51 -12.02 -3.91 -5.70
CA HIS A 51 -12.37 -3.64 -4.30
C HIS A 51 -12.19 -4.88 -3.42
N GLN A 52 -11.47 -4.73 -2.30
CA GLN A 52 -11.20 -5.83 -1.38
C GLN A 52 -11.98 -5.66 -0.07
N PRO A 53 -13.15 -6.30 0.11
CA PRO A 53 -13.99 -6.12 1.29
C PRO A 53 -13.39 -6.67 2.58
N ARG A 54 -12.41 -7.59 2.49
CA ARG A 54 -11.75 -8.23 3.65
C ARG A 54 -10.38 -7.61 3.98
N LEU A 55 -10.00 -6.55 3.27
CA LEU A 55 -8.74 -5.83 3.42
C LEU A 55 -9.03 -4.35 3.64
N HIS A 56 -8.05 -3.65 4.22
CA HIS A 56 -8.08 -2.18 4.27
C HIS A 56 -7.49 -1.55 3.01
N THR A 57 -6.65 -2.30 2.29
CA THR A 57 -5.87 -1.82 1.16
C THR A 57 -6.32 -2.50 -0.14
N ASP A 58 -6.70 -1.68 -1.11
CA ASP A 58 -6.82 -2.00 -2.53
C ASP A 58 -6.45 -0.74 -3.34
N ILE A 59 -6.18 -0.90 -4.64
CA ILE A 59 -5.67 0.18 -5.50
C ILE A 59 -6.66 1.35 -5.57
N LEU A 60 -7.97 1.06 -5.60
CA LEU A 60 -9.00 2.10 -5.63
C LEU A 60 -8.93 2.97 -4.37
N ARG A 61 -8.84 2.35 -3.18
CA ARG A 61 -8.70 3.07 -1.91
C ARG A 61 -7.38 3.82 -1.79
N LEU A 62 -6.27 3.27 -2.28
CA LEU A 62 -4.97 3.98 -2.28
C LEU A 62 -5.06 5.28 -3.09
N ARG A 63 -5.63 5.22 -4.30
CA ARG A 63 -5.82 6.40 -5.15
C ARG A 63 -6.80 7.40 -4.53
N GLN A 64 -7.94 6.94 -4.01
CA GLN A 64 -8.93 7.81 -3.37
C GLN A 64 -8.39 8.47 -2.09
N GLY A 65 -7.52 7.79 -1.35
CA GLY A 65 -6.86 8.32 -0.15
C GLY A 65 -5.69 9.28 -0.43
N GLY A 66 -5.27 9.41 -1.70
CA GLY A 66 -4.12 10.23 -2.07
C GLY A 66 -2.78 9.65 -1.58
N VAL A 67 -2.67 8.32 -1.49
CA VAL A 67 -1.40 7.65 -1.15
C VAL A 67 -0.52 7.61 -2.40
N GLY A 68 0.61 8.30 -2.36
CA GLY A 68 1.62 8.24 -3.43
C GLY A 68 2.85 7.41 -3.05
N GLY A 69 3.08 7.19 -1.76
CA GLY A 69 4.18 6.37 -1.27
C GLY A 69 3.75 5.41 -0.18
N GLN A 70 4.33 4.21 -0.19
CA GLN A 70 4.01 3.18 0.79
C GLN A 70 5.25 2.36 1.12
N PHE A 71 5.58 2.29 2.42
CA PHE A 71 6.46 1.27 2.95
C PHE A 71 5.66 -0.01 3.20
N TRP A 72 5.85 -1.01 2.34
CA TRP A 72 5.23 -2.32 2.48
C TRP A 72 5.96 -3.13 3.55
N SER A 73 5.23 -3.55 4.57
CA SER A 73 5.79 -4.29 5.70
C SER A 73 6.20 -5.70 5.30
N VAL A 74 7.49 -6.00 5.47
CA VAL A 74 8.04 -7.36 5.40
C VAL A 74 8.02 -7.96 6.80
N PHE A 75 6.82 -8.26 7.27
CA PHE A 75 6.59 -8.81 8.60
C PHE A 75 6.66 -10.34 8.64
N VAL A 76 7.32 -10.86 9.68
CA VAL A 76 7.37 -12.28 10.04
C VAL A 76 7.11 -12.40 11.54
N PRO A 77 6.13 -13.20 11.99
CA PRO A 77 5.83 -13.32 13.41
C PRO A 77 6.95 -14.02 14.17
N THR A 78 7.22 -13.55 15.39
CA THR A 78 8.25 -14.09 16.29
C THR A 78 7.92 -15.50 16.82
N SER A 79 6.69 -15.96 16.62
CA SER A 79 6.23 -17.30 16.99
C SER A 79 6.63 -18.39 15.97
N LEU A 80 7.21 -18.02 14.83
CA LEU A 80 7.76 -18.99 13.89
C LEU A 80 9.01 -19.66 14.46
N ASP A 81 9.29 -20.85 13.97
CA ASP A 81 10.56 -21.49 14.28
C ASP A 81 11.71 -20.60 13.77
N SER A 82 12.74 -20.44 14.60
CA SER A 82 13.84 -19.51 14.30
C SER A 82 14.60 -19.89 13.02
N SER A 83 14.63 -21.17 12.66
CA SER A 83 15.22 -21.65 11.41
C SER A 83 14.47 -21.16 10.17
N GLN A 84 13.21 -20.75 10.32
CA GLN A 84 12.34 -20.29 9.22
C GLN A 84 12.33 -18.77 9.06
N HIS A 85 12.84 -18.00 10.02
CA HIS A 85 12.76 -16.53 9.97
C HIS A 85 13.37 -15.95 8.70
N VAL A 86 14.56 -16.39 8.31
CA VAL A 86 15.24 -15.87 7.10
C VAL A 86 14.43 -16.21 5.85
N SER A 87 14.07 -17.48 5.66
CA SER A 87 13.29 -17.91 4.50
C SER A 87 11.94 -17.19 4.42
N ALA A 88 11.23 -17.06 5.54
CA ALA A 88 9.95 -16.36 5.60
C ALA A 88 10.08 -14.86 5.28
N THR A 89 11.16 -14.20 5.70
CA THR A 89 11.42 -12.80 5.37
C THR A 89 11.72 -12.65 3.88
N MET A 90 12.54 -13.53 3.31
CA MET A 90 12.84 -13.53 1.87
C MET A 90 11.59 -13.78 1.02
N GLU A 91 10.71 -14.70 1.44
CA GLU A 91 9.40 -14.91 0.80
C GLU A 91 8.53 -13.65 0.82
N GLN A 92 8.51 -12.91 1.94
CA GLN A 92 7.75 -11.66 2.03
C GLN A 92 8.34 -10.55 1.17
N ILE A 93 9.67 -10.47 1.08
CA ILE A 93 10.36 -9.56 0.15
C ILE A 93 9.96 -9.89 -1.29
N ASP A 94 10.09 -11.16 -1.70
CA ASP A 94 9.72 -11.64 -3.03
C ASP A 94 8.24 -11.35 -3.34
N LEU A 95 7.35 -11.51 -2.37
CA LEU A 95 5.93 -11.18 -2.51
C LEU A 95 5.72 -9.70 -2.84
N VAL A 96 6.43 -8.78 -2.16
CA VAL A 96 6.37 -7.34 -2.47
C VAL A 96 6.84 -7.07 -3.90
N TYR A 97 7.96 -7.64 -4.32
CA TYR A 97 8.45 -7.49 -5.69
C TYR A 97 7.44 -8.01 -6.72
N ASN A 98 6.87 -9.20 -6.50
CA ASN A 98 5.86 -9.79 -7.38
C ASN A 98 4.56 -8.97 -7.42
N MET A 99 4.15 -8.39 -6.29
CA MET A 99 2.99 -7.49 -6.23
C MET A 99 3.24 -6.22 -7.06
N ILE A 100 4.41 -5.58 -6.92
CA ILE A 100 4.77 -4.40 -7.71
C ILE A 100 4.78 -4.73 -9.21
N GLN A 101 5.41 -5.85 -9.59
CA GLN A 101 5.45 -6.31 -10.99
C GLN A 101 4.08 -6.65 -11.57
N ARG A 102 3.13 -7.10 -10.73
CA ARG A 102 1.77 -7.43 -11.17
C ARG A 102 0.93 -6.20 -11.52
N TYR A 103 1.22 -5.05 -10.90
CA TYR A 103 0.49 -3.80 -11.05
C TYR A 103 1.41 -2.63 -11.40
N PRO A 104 2.16 -2.69 -12.52
CA PRO A 104 3.17 -1.70 -12.87
C PRO A 104 2.57 -0.32 -13.21
N GLU A 105 1.30 -0.28 -13.62
CA GLU A 105 0.54 0.96 -13.87
C GLU A 105 0.16 1.70 -12.57
N THR A 106 0.44 1.11 -11.41
CA THR A 106 0.11 1.70 -10.10
C THR A 106 1.31 1.74 -9.17
N PHE A 107 2.20 0.74 -9.20
CA PHE A 107 3.34 0.67 -8.31
C PHE A 107 4.65 0.78 -9.07
N GLN A 108 5.51 1.69 -8.60
CA GLN A 108 6.92 1.76 -8.96
C GLN A 108 7.76 1.46 -7.72
N LEU A 109 8.77 0.60 -7.86
CA LEU A 109 9.74 0.40 -6.78
C LEU A 109 10.63 1.64 -6.64
N ALA A 110 10.71 2.18 -5.44
CA ALA A 110 11.64 3.23 -5.07
C ALA A 110 12.50 2.77 -3.87
N LEU A 111 13.81 2.88 -4.01
CA LEU A 111 14.82 2.45 -3.04
C LEU A 111 15.55 3.63 -2.38
N ASP A 112 15.28 4.85 -2.85
CA ASP A 112 15.81 6.10 -2.32
C ASP A 112 14.79 7.24 -2.51
N ALA A 113 15.09 8.42 -1.96
CA ALA A 113 14.19 9.57 -2.00
C ALA A 113 14.01 10.13 -3.42
N GLU A 114 15.05 10.10 -4.26
CA GLU A 114 14.99 10.59 -5.65
C GLU A 114 14.03 9.73 -6.49
N GLN A 115 14.04 8.42 -6.27
CA GLN A 115 13.11 7.50 -6.91
C GLN A 115 11.67 7.68 -6.42
N VAL A 116 11.46 8.08 -5.16
CA VAL A 116 10.12 8.45 -4.65
C VAL A 116 9.62 9.72 -5.35
N GLU A 117 10.44 10.76 -5.44
CA GLU A 117 10.09 11.99 -6.15
C GLU A 117 9.81 11.72 -7.64
N THR A 118 10.60 10.85 -8.27
CA THR A 118 10.38 10.41 -9.65
C THR A 118 9.04 9.69 -9.80
N ALA A 119 8.71 8.77 -8.89
CA ALA A 119 7.43 8.06 -8.90
C ALA A 119 6.25 9.04 -8.76
N PHE A 120 6.36 10.05 -7.89
CA PHE A 120 5.31 11.08 -7.75
C PHE A 120 5.09 11.86 -9.05
N GLY A 121 6.15 12.11 -9.82
CA GLY A 121 6.06 12.75 -11.13
C GLY A 121 5.34 11.91 -12.20
N HIS A 122 5.22 10.59 -12.00
CA HIS A 122 4.52 9.68 -12.92
C HIS A 122 3.04 9.46 -12.58
N GLY A 123 2.56 9.95 -11.43
CA GLY A 123 1.17 9.79 -10.95
C GLY A 123 0.90 8.45 -10.27
#